data_AF-X1DGW9-F1
#
_entry.id   AF-X1DGW9-F1
#
_cell.length_a   1.000
_cell.length_b   1.000
_cell.length_c   1.000
_cell.angle_alpha   90.00
_cell.angle_beta   90.00
_cell.angle_gamma   90.00
#
_symmetry.space_group_name_H-M   'P 1'
#
loop_
_entity.id
_entity.type
_entity.pdbx_description
1 polymer ?
#
loop_
_entity_poly.entity_id
_entity_poly.type
_entity_poly.pdbx_seq_one_letter_code
_entity_poly.pdbx_strand_id
1 'polypeptide(L)'
;IGLTLEQTKYYDIWYFSRGKDYDYLFPKEELINSFGKTCYKLGIDLESQKNINIDIETRDKKSPRAFLCAVKVPDEIYLNIMPEGGVSDYSSFLHEGGHAQHFANVSKELPFEFKYLGDNSVTEGYAFLFNYLFLSPYWLKDFLGIKDADSLILLLSLKRYIVRPDPIIFI
;
A
#
# COMPACT_ATOMS: atom_id res chain seq x y z
N ILE A 1 -6.43 -8.75 23.76
CA ILE A 1 -7.78 -8.88 24.38
C ILE A 1 -7.93 -10.05 25.38
N GLY A 2 -6.88 -10.83 25.68
CA GLY A 2 -6.93 -11.81 26.77
C GLY A 2 -7.90 -12.98 26.58
N LEU A 3 -8.31 -13.27 25.34
CA LEU A 3 -9.20 -14.39 25.01
C LEU A 3 -8.41 -15.65 24.69
N THR A 4 -8.93 -16.81 25.09
CA THR A 4 -8.44 -18.12 24.62
C THR A 4 -8.95 -18.43 23.22
N LEU A 5 -8.33 -19.39 22.52
CA LEU A 5 -8.78 -19.83 21.19
C LEU A 5 -10.26 -20.28 21.19
N GLU A 6 -10.70 -20.97 22.24
CA GLU A 6 -12.08 -21.43 22.40
C GLU A 6 -13.09 -20.28 22.60
N GLN A 7 -12.62 -19.18 23.20
CA GLN A 7 -13.41 -17.97 23.42
C GLN A 7 -13.51 -17.11 22.15
N THR A 8 -12.50 -17.16 21.26
CA THR A 8 -12.52 -16.41 20.00
C THR A 8 -13.65 -16.85 19.08
N LYS A 9 -14.27 -15.87 18.40
CA LYS A 9 -15.35 -16.06 17.44
C LYS A 9 -14.97 -15.49 16.08
N TYR A 10 -15.75 -15.85 15.07
CA TYR A 10 -15.53 -15.39 13.69
C TYR A 10 -15.42 -13.86 13.57
N TYR A 11 -16.20 -13.10 14.35
CA TYR A 11 -16.16 -11.64 14.30
C TYR A 11 -14.90 -11.01 14.93
N ASP A 12 -14.11 -11.76 15.72
CA ASP A 12 -12.85 -11.28 16.29
C ASP A 12 -11.71 -11.28 15.27
N ILE A 13 -11.91 -11.91 14.11
CA ILE A 13 -10.89 -12.12 13.08
C ILE A 13 -10.31 -10.82 12.55
N TRP A 14 -11.12 -9.76 12.47
CA TRP A 14 -10.71 -8.43 12.06
C TRP A 14 -9.80 -7.75 13.08
N TYR A 15 -10.06 -8.00 14.37
CA TYR A 15 -9.23 -7.47 15.44
C TYR A 15 -7.83 -8.10 15.39
N PHE A 16 -7.75 -9.43 15.30
CA PHE A 16 -6.48 -10.15 15.26
C PHE A 16 -5.71 -9.94 13.96
N SER A 17 -6.40 -9.89 12.82
CA SER A 17 -5.77 -9.66 11.51
C SER A 17 -5.34 -8.22 11.26
N ARG A 18 -5.70 -7.27 12.14
CA ARG A 18 -5.24 -5.88 12.03
C ARG A 18 -3.72 -5.75 12.13
N GLY A 19 -3.06 -6.62 12.90
CA GLY A 19 -1.62 -6.53 13.13
C GLY A 19 -1.21 -5.39 14.07
N LYS A 20 -2.13 -4.90 14.91
CA LYS A 20 -1.90 -3.77 15.81
C LYS A 20 -0.68 -3.95 16.73
N ASP A 21 -0.43 -5.18 17.17
CA ASP A 21 0.72 -5.50 18.02
C ASP A 21 2.06 -5.28 17.31
N TYR A 22 2.07 -5.14 15.98
CA TYR A 22 3.25 -4.86 15.17
C TYR A 22 3.33 -3.42 14.66
N ASP A 23 2.33 -2.56 14.94
CA ASP A 23 2.29 -1.20 14.37
C ASP A 23 3.53 -0.36 14.74
N TYR A 24 4.14 -0.64 15.91
CA TYR A 24 5.36 0.03 16.36
C TYR A 24 6.58 -0.18 15.45
N LEU A 25 6.55 -1.24 14.62
CA LEU A 25 7.61 -1.52 13.64
C LEU A 25 7.47 -0.67 12.36
N PHE A 26 6.35 0.03 12.20
CA PHE A 26 5.98 0.77 10.99
C PHE A 26 5.74 2.25 11.32
N PRO A 27 6.81 3.01 11.64
CA PRO A 27 6.66 4.42 12.01
C PRO A 27 6.19 5.25 10.81
N LYS A 28 5.26 6.18 11.04
CA LYS A 28 4.69 7.03 9.98
C LYS A 28 5.75 7.86 9.25
N GLU A 29 6.82 8.22 9.95
CA GLU A 29 7.93 9.03 9.44
C GLU A 29 8.71 8.29 8.34
N GLU A 30 8.74 6.95 8.38
CA GLU A 30 9.46 6.14 7.41
C GLU A 30 8.60 5.69 6.23
N LEU A 31 7.29 6.00 6.23
CA LEU A 31 6.39 5.52 5.18
C LEU A 31 6.82 6.01 3.79
N ILE A 32 6.98 7.32 3.64
CA ILE A 32 7.35 7.93 2.35
C ILE A 32 8.81 7.62 1.99
N ASN A 33 9.69 7.62 2.99
CA ASN A 33 11.11 7.32 2.81
C ASN A 33 11.33 5.89 2.31
N SER A 34 10.65 4.91 2.92
CA SER A 34 10.75 3.50 2.53
C SER A 34 10.19 3.25 1.13
N PHE A 35 9.06 3.87 0.76
CA PHE A 35 8.56 3.84 -0.62
C PHE A 35 9.55 4.47 -1.60
N GLY A 36 10.11 5.62 -1.25
CA GLY A 36 11.10 6.33 -2.05
C GLY A 36 12.33 5.48 -2.36
N LYS A 37 12.94 4.92 -1.32
CA LYS A 37 14.07 4.00 -1.42
C LYS A 37 13.71 2.74 -2.21
N THR A 38 12.50 2.21 -2.04
CA THR A 38 12.01 1.04 -2.77
C THR A 38 12.02 1.31 -4.27
N CYS A 39 11.38 2.39 -4.71
CA CYS A 39 11.36 2.79 -6.11
C CYS A 39 12.78 2.97 -6.67
N TYR A 40 13.64 3.69 -5.94
CA TYR A 40 15.03 3.89 -6.36
C TYR A 40 15.79 2.56 -6.56
N LYS A 41 15.62 1.60 -5.65
CA LYS A 41 16.24 0.27 -5.77
C LYS A 41 15.67 -0.58 -6.91
N LEU A 42 14.44 -0.30 -7.34
CA LEU A 42 13.82 -0.88 -8.53
C LEU A 42 14.22 -0.14 -9.83
N GLY A 43 15.05 0.90 -9.75
CA GLY A 43 15.44 1.71 -10.90
C GLY A 43 14.41 2.76 -11.30
N ILE A 44 13.45 3.06 -10.43
CA ILE A 44 12.43 4.09 -10.63
C ILE A 44 12.89 5.37 -9.93
N ASP A 45 13.18 6.41 -10.71
CA ASP A 45 13.50 7.74 -10.21
C ASP A 45 12.21 8.54 -9.96
N LEU A 46 11.70 8.46 -8.73
CA LEU A 46 10.52 9.22 -8.31
C LEU A 46 10.72 10.73 -8.39
N GLU A 47 11.95 11.23 -8.19
CA GLU A 47 12.20 12.67 -8.25
C GLU A 47 12.01 13.20 -9.67
N SER A 48 12.30 12.38 -10.69
CA SER A 48 12.04 12.69 -12.10
C SER A 48 10.56 12.61 -12.49
N GLN A 49 9.74 11.86 -11.74
CA GLN A 49 8.30 11.65 -12.01
C GLN A 49 7.45 12.84 -11.56
N LYS A 50 7.55 13.96 -12.30
CA LYS A 50 6.79 15.20 -12.02
C LYS A 50 5.27 15.07 -12.20
N ASN A 51 4.80 13.96 -12.75
CA ASN A 51 3.40 13.65 -12.96
C ASN A 51 2.71 13.00 -11.75
N ILE A 52 3.46 12.59 -10.72
CA ILE A 52 2.91 12.04 -9.47
C ILE A 52 2.99 13.09 -8.37
N ASN A 53 1.82 13.50 -7.87
CA ASN A 53 1.68 14.42 -6.76
C ASN A 53 1.39 13.62 -5.48
N ILE A 54 2.34 13.58 -4.57
CA ILE A 54 2.19 12.86 -3.29
C ILE A 54 1.66 13.84 -2.24
N ASP A 55 0.39 13.71 -1.85
CA ASP A 55 -0.24 14.54 -0.82
C ASP A 55 -0.25 13.82 0.53
N ILE A 56 0.70 14.19 1.39
CA ILE A 56 0.87 13.66 2.76
C ILE A 56 0.40 14.62 3.85
N GLU A 57 -0.09 15.80 3.48
CA GLU A 57 -0.40 16.84 4.46
C GLU A 57 -1.59 16.44 5.35
N THR A 58 -1.49 16.78 6.63
CA THR A 58 -2.56 16.60 7.61
C THR A 58 -3.56 17.75 7.51
N ARG A 59 -4.86 17.44 7.40
CA ARG A 59 -5.95 18.42 7.41
C ARG A 59 -7.16 17.83 8.13
N ASP A 60 -7.91 18.63 8.90
CA ASP A 60 -8.98 18.17 9.80
C ASP A 60 -10.04 17.25 9.17
N LYS A 61 -10.36 17.45 7.89
CA LYS A 61 -11.39 16.67 7.16
C LYS A 61 -10.82 15.67 6.16
N LYS A 62 -9.49 15.51 6.11
CA LYS A 62 -8.84 14.57 5.19
C LYS A 62 -8.98 13.15 5.74
N SER A 63 -9.35 12.22 4.88
CA SER A 63 -9.34 10.79 5.22
C SER A 63 -7.89 10.32 5.48
N PRO A 64 -7.64 9.53 6.54
CA PRO A 64 -6.32 8.90 6.75
C PRO A 64 -6.00 7.83 5.71
N ARG A 65 -7.03 7.20 5.13
CA ARG A 65 -6.86 6.10 4.18
C ARG A 65 -6.15 6.57 2.91
N ALA A 66 -5.14 5.81 2.50
CA ALA A 66 -4.48 6.03 1.22
C ALA A 66 -5.46 5.81 0.05
N PHE A 67 -5.37 6.66 -0.97
CA PHE A 67 -6.05 6.45 -2.25
C PHE A 67 -5.30 7.12 -3.40
N LEU A 68 -5.51 6.60 -4.60
CA LEU A 68 -4.98 7.13 -5.85
C LEU A 68 -6.08 7.82 -6.66
N CYS A 69 -5.77 8.98 -7.25
CA CYS A 69 -6.61 9.63 -8.26
C CYS A 69 -5.82 9.88 -9.55
N ALA A 70 -6.20 9.22 -10.64
CA ALA A 70 -5.58 9.36 -11.96
C ALA A 70 -6.33 10.40 -12.81
N VAL A 71 -6.15 11.69 -12.50
CA VAL A 71 -6.89 12.80 -13.12
C VAL A 71 -6.65 12.86 -14.63
N LYS A 72 -5.40 12.78 -15.06
CA LYS A 72 -5.02 12.78 -16.47
C LYS A 72 -3.87 11.81 -16.71
N VAL A 73 -4.15 10.64 -17.26
CA VAL A 73 -3.13 9.60 -17.51
C VAL A 73 -2.32 9.93 -18.77
N PRO A 74 -0.98 9.94 -18.72
CA PRO A 74 -0.10 9.75 -17.54
C PRO A 74 0.33 11.08 -16.87
N ASP A 75 -0.12 12.23 -17.36
CA ASP A 75 0.41 13.56 -17.02
C ASP A 75 0.12 14.06 -15.58
N GLU A 76 -0.97 13.63 -14.94
CA GLU A 76 -1.44 14.17 -13.65
C GLU A 76 -2.11 13.10 -12.79
N ILE A 77 -1.41 12.70 -11.73
CA ILE A 77 -1.81 11.64 -10.80
C ILE A 77 -1.60 12.15 -9.37
N TYR A 78 -2.51 11.82 -8.47
CA TYR A 78 -2.44 12.19 -7.06
C TYR A 78 -2.46 10.95 -6.18
N LEU A 79 -1.36 10.72 -5.45
CA LEU A 79 -1.27 9.70 -4.42
C LEU A 79 -1.46 10.36 -3.06
N ASN A 80 -2.59 10.09 -2.41
CA ASN A 80 -3.00 10.77 -1.19
C ASN A 80 -2.89 9.84 0.00
N ILE A 81 -2.43 10.36 1.14
CA ILE A 81 -2.55 9.73 2.45
C ILE A 81 -2.46 10.80 3.55
N MET A 82 -2.99 10.53 4.74
CA MET A 82 -2.60 11.26 5.96
C MET A 82 -1.96 10.25 6.93
N PRO A 83 -0.61 10.16 6.96
CA PRO A 83 0.08 9.07 7.65
C PRO A 83 -0.16 9.03 9.16
N GLU A 84 -0.67 7.91 9.65
CA GLU A 84 -0.80 7.54 11.05
C GLU A 84 0.25 6.50 11.48
N GLY A 85 0.78 5.74 10.50
CA GLY A 85 1.73 4.66 10.71
C GLY A 85 1.03 3.32 10.92
N GLY A 86 1.83 2.28 11.19
CA GLY A 86 1.32 0.94 11.38
C GLY A 86 1.19 0.13 10.09
N VAL A 87 0.84 -1.14 10.26
CA VAL A 87 0.81 -2.14 9.18
C VAL A 87 -0.18 -1.74 8.07
N SER A 88 -1.32 -1.17 8.45
CA SER A 88 -2.39 -0.82 7.52
C SER A 88 -2.01 0.34 6.60
N ASP A 89 -1.33 1.36 7.14
CA ASP A 89 -0.87 2.51 6.36
C ASP A 89 0.16 2.08 5.32
N TYR A 90 1.14 1.28 5.72
CA TYR A 90 2.15 0.74 4.81
C TYR A 90 1.54 -0.13 3.72
N SER A 91 0.64 -1.06 4.09
CA SER A 91 -0.03 -1.92 3.12
C SER A 91 -0.85 -1.12 2.11
N SER A 92 -1.68 -0.18 2.58
CA SER A 92 -2.53 0.62 1.71
C SER A 92 -1.71 1.59 0.85
N PHE A 93 -0.72 2.29 1.42
CA PHE A 93 0.09 3.23 0.67
C PHE A 93 0.94 2.56 -0.41
N LEU A 94 1.54 1.39 -0.12
CA LEU A 94 2.28 0.64 -1.13
C LEU A 94 1.35 0.15 -2.25
N HIS A 95 0.14 -0.28 -1.92
CA HIS A 95 -0.86 -0.68 -2.91
C HIS A 95 -1.22 0.48 -3.85
N GLU A 96 -1.59 1.64 -3.28
CA GLU A 96 -1.91 2.84 -4.07
C GLU A 96 -0.68 3.39 -4.82
N GLY A 97 0.52 3.24 -4.25
CA GLY A 97 1.79 3.56 -4.90
C GLY A 97 2.04 2.70 -6.14
N GLY A 98 1.63 1.43 -6.12
CA GLY A 98 1.66 0.58 -7.31
C GLY A 98 0.70 1.07 -8.40
N HIS A 99 -0.54 1.45 -8.05
CA HIS A 99 -1.45 2.10 -9.00
C HIS A 99 -0.85 3.39 -9.58
N ALA A 100 -0.23 4.22 -8.74
CA ALA A 100 0.42 5.45 -9.17
C ALA A 100 1.53 5.15 -10.20
N GLN A 101 2.37 4.15 -9.94
CA GLN A 101 3.42 3.74 -10.87
C GLN A 101 2.88 3.16 -12.18
N HIS A 102 1.77 2.43 -12.14
CA HIS A 102 1.10 2.01 -13.36
C HIS A 102 0.67 3.21 -14.20
N PHE A 103 -0.22 4.06 -13.66
CA PHE A 103 -0.81 5.16 -14.41
C PHE A 103 0.23 6.21 -14.84
N ALA A 104 1.29 6.42 -14.06
CA ALA A 104 2.35 7.38 -14.39
C ALA A 104 3.22 6.95 -15.58
N ASN A 105 3.23 5.66 -15.90
CA ASN A 105 4.08 5.10 -16.97
C ASN A 105 3.27 4.58 -18.17
N VAL A 106 1.95 4.78 -18.18
CA VAL A 106 1.12 4.53 -19.37
C VAL A 106 1.56 5.45 -20.52
N SER A 107 1.68 4.91 -21.73
CA SER A 107 2.08 5.71 -22.89
C SER A 107 1.06 6.82 -23.19
N LYS A 108 1.57 8.04 -23.39
CA LYS A 108 0.78 9.22 -23.75
C LYS A 108 0.10 9.10 -25.10
N GLU A 109 0.66 8.29 -26.01
CA GLU A 109 0.13 8.10 -27.36
C GLU A 109 -1.04 7.11 -27.43
N LEU A 110 -1.35 6.42 -26.33
CA LEU A 110 -2.48 5.50 -26.29
C LEU A 110 -3.81 6.25 -26.40
N PRO A 111 -4.80 5.68 -27.12
CA PRO A 111 -6.19 6.11 -27.04
C PRO A 111 -6.71 6.10 -25.61
N PHE A 112 -7.76 6.90 -25.36
CA PHE A 112 -8.36 7.05 -24.04
C PHE A 112 -8.75 5.70 -23.42
N GLU A 113 -9.35 4.82 -24.20
CA GLU A 113 -9.84 3.52 -23.78
C GLU A 113 -8.73 2.65 -23.21
N PHE A 114 -7.53 2.70 -23.79
CA PHE A 114 -6.38 1.93 -23.32
C PHE A 114 -5.67 2.56 -22.13
N LYS A 115 -5.95 3.83 -21.82
CA LYS A 115 -5.44 4.50 -20.62
C LYS A 115 -6.31 4.27 -19.39
N TYR A 116 -7.61 4.12 -19.59
CA TYR A 116 -8.60 4.15 -18.50
C TYR A 116 -9.52 2.93 -18.42
N LEU A 117 -9.84 2.31 -19.55
CA LEU A 117 -10.88 1.27 -19.64
C LEU A 117 -10.30 -0.12 -19.91
N GLY A 118 -9.00 -0.30 -19.65
CA GLY A 118 -8.34 -1.60 -19.71
C GLY A 118 -8.80 -2.55 -18.60
N ASP A 119 -8.33 -3.78 -18.63
CA ASP A 119 -8.60 -4.75 -17.58
C ASP A 119 -7.96 -4.29 -16.25
N ASN A 120 -8.78 -4.16 -15.19
CA ASN A 120 -8.31 -3.73 -13.88
C ASN A 120 -7.22 -4.66 -13.30
N SER A 121 -7.15 -5.93 -13.72
CA SER A 121 -6.07 -6.83 -13.30
C SER A 121 -4.67 -6.30 -13.61
N VAL A 122 -4.52 -5.45 -14.63
CA VAL A 122 -3.23 -4.80 -14.93
C VAL A 122 -2.86 -3.86 -13.79
N THR A 123 -3.73 -2.91 -13.43
CA THR A 123 -3.45 -1.94 -12.37
C THR A 123 -3.34 -2.60 -11.00
N GLU A 124 -4.19 -3.59 -10.72
CA GLU A 124 -4.14 -4.41 -9.51
C GLU A 124 -2.85 -5.24 -9.43
N GLY A 125 -2.33 -5.70 -10.57
CA GLY A 125 -1.04 -6.39 -10.64
C GLY A 125 0.10 -5.52 -10.12
N TYR A 126 0.16 -4.26 -10.53
CA TYR A 126 1.12 -3.30 -9.98
C TYR A 126 0.86 -3.03 -8.49
N ALA A 127 -0.39 -2.78 -8.11
CA ALA A 127 -0.76 -2.48 -6.73
C ALA A 127 -0.36 -3.61 -5.78
N PHE A 128 -0.67 -4.86 -6.11
CA PHE A 128 -0.32 -6.00 -5.29
C PHE A 128 1.18 -6.34 -5.32
N LEU A 129 1.89 -6.07 -6.43
CA LEU A 129 3.35 -6.22 -6.46
C LEU A 129 4.01 -5.35 -5.39
N PHE A 130 3.64 -4.07 -5.30
CA PHE A 130 4.17 -3.16 -4.28
C PHE A 130 3.64 -3.51 -2.88
N ASN A 131 2.34 -3.79 -2.74
CA ASN A 131 1.74 -4.15 -1.46
C ASN A 131 2.44 -5.36 -0.81
N TYR A 132 2.87 -6.35 -1.60
CA TYR A 132 3.51 -7.55 -1.05
C TYR A 132 4.98 -7.40 -0.70
N LEU A 133 5.58 -6.22 -0.90
CA LEU A 133 6.99 -6.00 -0.55
C LEU A 133 7.25 -6.16 0.95
N PHE A 134 6.36 -5.69 1.82
CA PHE A 134 6.55 -5.84 3.27
C PHE A 134 6.27 -7.26 3.80
N LEU A 135 5.92 -8.22 2.93
CA LEU A 135 5.99 -9.66 3.24
C LEU A 135 7.39 -10.24 3.02
N SER A 136 8.28 -9.51 2.37
CA SER A 136 9.67 -9.92 2.16
C SER A 136 10.48 -9.61 3.43
N PRO A 137 11.11 -10.62 4.07
CA PRO A 137 12.00 -10.38 5.19
C PRO A 137 13.19 -9.50 4.81
N TYR A 138 13.61 -9.54 3.54
CA TYR A 138 14.67 -8.66 3.03
C TYR A 138 14.21 -7.22 2.95
N TRP A 139 12.98 -6.97 2.47
CA TRP A 139 12.46 -5.61 2.40
C TRP A 139 12.28 -5.01 3.81
N LEU A 140 11.70 -5.78 4.73
CA LEU A 140 11.51 -5.36 6.13
C LEU A 140 12.86 -5.01 6.79
N LYS A 141 13.89 -5.80 6.53
CA LYS A 141 15.25 -5.55 7.03
C LYS A 141 15.90 -4.33 6.38
N ASP A 142 15.88 -4.24 5.05
CA ASP A 142 16.67 -3.25 4.31
C ASP A 142 16.04 -1.85 4.33
N PHE A 143 14.71 -1.76 4.40
CA PHE A 143 14.00 -0.48 4.34
C PHE A 143 13.46 -0.01 5.70
N LEU A 144 13.20 -0.92 6.64
CA LEU A 144 12.69 -0.59 7.98
C LEU A 144 13.59 -1.07 9.13
N GLY A 145 14.68 -1.79 8.85
CA GLY A 145 15.59 -2.28 9.88
C GLY A 145 15.00 -3.39 10.76
N ILE A 146 13.82 -3.93 10.41
CA ILE A 146 13.12 -4.94 11.20
C ILE A 146 13.84 -6.27 11.04
N LYS A 147 14.24 -6.85 12.17
CA LYS A 147 14.84 -8.19 12.27
C LYS A 147 13.81 -9.15 12.87
N ASP A 148 13.98 -10.44 12.62
CA ASP A 148 13.17 -11.51 13.22
C ASP A 148 11.65 -11.34 12.96
N ALA A 149 11.29 -11.06 11.70
CA ALA A 149 9.93 -10.73 11.28
C ALA A 149 9.03 -11.95 11.02
N ASP A 150 9.43 -13.17 11.38
CA ASP A 150 8.73 -14.40 11.00
C ASP A 150 7.27 -14.42 11.49
N SER A 151 7.02 -14.01 12.74
CA SER A 151 5.67 -13.95 13.30
C SER A 151 4.80 -12.87 12.64
N LEU A 152 5.39 -11.75 12.25
CA LEU A 152 4.73 -10.70 11.48
C LEU A 152 4.36 -11.22 10.09
N ILE A 153 5.32 -11.79 9.36
CA ILE A 153 5.10 -12.34 8.01
C ILE A 153 4.03 -13.43 8.05
N LEU A 154 4.06 -14.30 9.07
CA LEU A 154 3.05 -15.33 9.26
C LEU A 154 1.66 -14.71 9.46
N LEU A 155 1.53 -13.71 10.34
CA LEU A 155 0.27 -13.02 10.57
C LEU A 155 -0.27 -12.39 9.27
N LEU A 156 0.58 -11.67 8.56
CA LEU A 156 0.20 -10.99 7.32
C LEU A 156 -0.18 -11.97 6.20
N SER A 157 0.52 -13.11 6.14
CA SER A 157 0.19 -14.20 5.22
C SER A 157 -1.17 -14.82 5.56
N LEU A 158 -1.44 -15.10 6.84
CA LEU A 158 -2.71 -15.63 7.30
C LEU A 158 -3.88 -14.68 7.03
N LYS A 159 -3.68 -13.37 7.27
CA LYS A 159 -4.67 -12.34 6.94
C LYS A 159 -5.17 -12.48 5.50
N ARG A 160 -4.29 -12.76 4.53
CA ARG A 160 -4.65 -12.90 3.11
C ARG A 160 -5.52 -14.14 2.83
N TYR A 161 -5.30 -15.24 3.51
CA TYR A 161 -6.09 -16.47 3.32
C TYR A 161 -7.46 -16.39 3.98
N ILE A 162 -7.53 -15.66 5.09
CA ILE A 162 -8.68 -15.61 5.97
C ILE A 162 -9.64 -14.48 5.56
N VAL A 163 -9.08 -13.31 5.24
CA VAL A 163 -9.80 -12.14 4.80
C VAL A 163 -9.70 -12.11 3.28
N ARG A 164 -10.73 -12.63 2.59
CA ARG A 164 -10.90 -12.29 1.17
C ARG A 164 -11.05 -10.76 1.09
N PRO A 165 -10.38 -10.07 0.16
CA PRO A 165 -10.56 -8.64 0.03
C PRO A 165 -12.05 -8.36 -0.18
N ASP A 166 -12.60 -7.46 0.63
CA ASP A 166 -13.84 -6.77 0.27
C ASP A 166 -13.68 -6.28 -1.17
N PRO A 167 -14.73 -6.36 -2.01
CA PRO A 167 -14.68 -5.70 -3.30
C PRO A 167 -14.39 -4.23 -3.02
N ILE A 168 -13.18 -3.79 -3.36
CA ILE A 168 -12.84 -2.37 -3.40
C ILE A 168 -13.89 -1.78 -4.33
N ILE A 169 -14.78 -0.94 -3.76
CA ILE A 169 -15.77 -0.21 -4.52
C ILE A 169 -14.95 0.75 -5.40
N PHE A 170 -14.76 0.36 -6.65
CA PHE A 170 -14.23 1.22 -7.69
C PHE A 170 -15.25 2.34 -7.92
N ILE A 171 -14.83 3.58 -7.68
CA ILE A 171 -15.47 4.78 -8.27
C ILE A 171 -14.68 5.10 -9.53
#